data_AF-A0A537QP22-F1
#
_entry.id   AF-A0A537QP22-F1
#
_cell.length_a   1.000
_cell.length_b   1.000
_cell.length_c   1.000
_cell.angle_alpha   90.00
_cell.angle_beta   90.00
_cell.angle_gamma   90.00
#
_symmetry.space_group_name_H-M   'P 1'
#
loop_
_entity.id
_entity.type
_entity.pdbx_description
1 polymer ?
#
loop_
_entity_poly.entity_id
_entity_poly.type
_entity_poly.pdbx_seq_one_letter_code
_entity_poly.pdbx_strand_id
1 'polypeptide(L)'
;MSASPRANHFGVIYADPPWTFATYSRKGKGRSAEAHYDCMTLDDIKGLPVADWAADDCVLFLWTTDPLLEKAFEVIRGWGFIYKTVGFYWVKLNKSVSKPVHAHQQSFFTGLGFWTRANPELCLLATRGHPRRRSAGVSKLIVSPRREHSRKPDETYKRIEALCEGPYLEMFARSRHDGWLAWGPDSDAFENGRIPTRRWGSPSYPDAPQLPD
;
A
#
# COMPACT_ATOMS: atom_id res chain seq x y z
N MET A 1 -16.86 12.99 -6.01
CA MET A 1 -15.82 12.44 -6.90
C MET A 1 -14.62 13.36 -6.77
N SER A 2 -13.44 12.87 -6.37
CA SER A 2 -12.24 13.73 -6.35
C SER A 2 -11.94 14.18 -7.79
N ALA A 3 -11.40 15.39 -7.96
CA ALA A 3 -10.94 15.83 -9.28
C ALA A 3 -9.93 14.81 -9.85
N SER A 4 -9.97 14.61 -11.17
CA SER A 4 -9.00 13.74 -11.84
C SER A 4 -7.59 14.33 -11.71
N PRO A 5 -6.56 13.53 -11.42
CA PRO A 5 -5.18 14.02 -11.35
C PRO A 5 -4.74 14.68 -12.65
N ARG A 6 -3.93 15.73 -12.55
CA ARG A 6 -3.39 16.46 -13.71
C ARG A 6 -2.45 15.54 -14.51
N ALA A 7 -2.60 15.56 -15.83
CA ALA A 7 -1.72 14.82 -16.74
C ALA A 7 -0.28 15.36 -16.73
N ASN A 8 0.70 14.46 -16.89
CA ASN A 8 2.14 14.69 -16.94
C ASN A 8 2.66 15.66 -15.88
N HIS A 9 2.32 15.41 -14.60
CA HIS A 9 2.52 16.39 -13.54
C HIS A 9 3.32 15.88 -12.33
N PHE A 10 3.11 14.64 -11.92
CA PHE A 10 3.63 14.18 -10.63
C PHE A 10 5.03 13.59 -10.74
N GLY A 11 5.99 14.19 -10.02
CA GLY A 11 7.34 13.65 -9.87
C GLY A 11 7.40 12.46 -8.90
N VAL A 12 6.38 12.32 -8.05
CA VAL A 12 6.24 11.20 -7.11
C VAL A 12 4.80 10.70 -7.08
N ILE A 13 4.65 9.38 -7.19
CA ILE A 13 3.40 8.67 -6.97
C ILE A 13 3.60 7.68 -5.82
N TYR A 14 2.69 7.70 -4.84
CA TYR A 14 2.67 6.80 -3.70
C TYR A 14 1.34 6.06 -3.69
N ALA A 15 1.35 4.74 -3.66
CA ALA A 15 0.14 3.93 -3.82
C ALA A 15 0.08 2.76 -2.84
N ASP A 16 -1.12 2.52 -2.31
CA ASP A 16 -1.50 1.32 -1.55
C ASP A 16 -2.74 0.68 -2.17
N PRO A 17 -2.62 -0.02 -3.32
CA PRO A 17 -3.79 -0.48 -4.05
C PRO A 17 -4.65 -1.48 -3.26
N PRO A 18 -5.98 -1.48 -3.45
CA PRO A 18 -6.88 -2.40 -2.77
C PRO A 18 -6.97 -3.73 -3.53
N TRP A 19 -5.88 -4.48 -3.62
CA TRP A 19 -5.83 -5.76 -4.35
C TRP A 19 -6.86 -6.77 -3.81
N THR A 20 -7.59 -7.44 -4.70
CA THR A 20 -8.31 -8.67 -4.34
C THR A 20 -7.31 -9.77 -3.94
N PHE A 21 -7.54 -10.43 -2.81
CA PHE A 21 -6.66 -11.46 -2.28
C PHE A 21 -7.34 -12.83 -2.28
N ALA A 22 -6.74 -13.82 -2.95
CA ALA A 22 -7.22 -15.19 -2.90
C ALA A 22 -6.90 -15.80 -1.52
N THR A 23 -7.92 -16.27 -0.80
CA THR A 23 -7.77 -16.94 0.49
C THR A 23 -7.99 -18.45 0.36
N TYR A 24 -7.16 -19.29 1.01
CA TYR A 24 -7.31 -20.75 1.02
C TYR A 24 -8.62 -21.29 1.63
N SER A 25 -9.42 -20.46 2.30
CA SER A 25 -10.71 -20.88 2.84
C SER A 25 -11.68 -19.72 2.97
N ARG A 26 -12.98 -20.04 2.99
CA ARG A 26 -14.07 -19.08 3.23
C ARG A 26 -13.91 -18.31 4.55
N LYS A 27 -13.39 -18.95 5.60
CA LYS A 27 -13.07 -18.31 6.90
C LYS A 27 -11.93 -17.29 6.78
N GLY A 28 -11.03 -17.46 5.82
CA GLY A 28 -9.96 -16.50 5.51
C GLY A 28 -10.48 -15.19 4.95
N LYS A 29 -11.59 -15.19 4.19
CA LYS A 29 -12.17 -13.98 3.58
C LYS A 29 -12.60 -12.93 4.61
N GLY A 30 -13.15 -13.34 5.75
CA GLY A 30 -13.51 -12.43 6.85
C GLY A 30 -12.32 -11.73 7.52
N ARG A 31 -11.08 -12.12 7.18
CA ARG A 31 -9.83 -11.50 7.65
C ARG A 31 -9.05 -10.84 6.50
N SER A 32 -9.64 -10.77 5.30
CA SER A 32 -9.02 -10.20 4.10
C SER A 32 -9.38 -8.72 3.94
N ALA A 33 -8.71 -8.04 3.00
CA ALA A 33 -9.00 -6.66 2.61
C ALA A 33 -10.48 -6.42 2.27
N GLU A 34 -11.13 -7.40 1.64
CA GLU A 34 -12.54 -7.34 1.20
C GLU A 34 -13.53 -7.17 2.36
N ALA A 35 -13.14 -7.49 3.59
CA ALA A 35 -13.96 -7.26 4.79
C ALA A 35 -13.95 -5.77 5.25
N HIS A 36 -13.08 -4.96 4.66
CA HIS A 36 -12.80 -3.60 5.12
C HIS A 36 -13.05 -2.52 4.05
N TYR A 37 -12.89 -2.83 2.75
CA TYR A 37 -13.07 -1.90 1.63
C TYR A 37 -13.28 -2.67 0.31
N ASP A 38 -13.84 -2.01 -0.70
CA ASP A 38 -13.98 -2.60 -2.04
C ASP A 38 -12.60 -2.83 -2.66
N CYS A 39 -12.37 -4.05 -3.13
CA CYS A 39 -11.12 -4.46 -3.74
C CYS A 39 -11.22 -4.42 -5.27
N MET A 40 -10.09 -4.15 -5.93
CA MET A 40 -9.96 -4.14 -7.37
C MET A 40 -9.24 -5.40 -7.85
N THR A 41 -9.61 -5.87 -9.05
CA THR A 41 -8.86 -6.93 -9.71
C THR A 41 -7.47 -6.43 -10.12
N LEU A 42 -6.55 -7.35 -10.39
CA LEU A 42 -5.22 -6.99 -10.87
C LEU A 42 -5.28 -6.19 -12.19
N ASP A 43 -6.17 -6.58 -13.10
CA ASP A 43 -6.32 -5.94 -14.39
C ASP A 43 -6.92 -4.53 -14.25
N ASP A 44 -7.90 -4.33 -13.36
CA ASP A 44 -8.43 -2.99 -13.06
C ASP A 44 -7.35 -2.07 -12.50
N ILE A 45 -6.50 -2.58 -11.59
CA ILE A 45 -5.39 -1.80 -11.03
C ILE A 45 -4.40 -1.42 -12.13
N LYS A 46 -4.01 -2.38 -12.97
CA LYS A 46 -3.09 -2.15 -14.11
C LYS A 46 -3.67 -1.17 -15.13
N GLY A 47 -4.99 -1.18 -15.33
CA GLY A 47 -5.70 -0.33 -16.28
C GLY A 47 -5.88 1.12 -15.84
N LEU A 48 -5.49 1.49 -14.61
CA LEU A 48 -5.51 2.88 -14.18
C LEU A 48 -4.54 3.74 -15.01
N PRO A 49 -4.92 4.98 -15.39
CA PRO A 49 -4.13 5.86 -16.26
C PRO A 49 -2.98 6.55 -15.49
N VAL A 50 -2.25 5.80 -14.66
CA VAL A 50 -1.15 6.31 -13.82
C VAL A 50 -0.01 6.84 -14.67
N ALA A 51 0.25 6.21 -15.82
CA ALA A 51 1.24 6.67 -16.78
C ALA A 51 0.91 8.08 -17.30
N ASP A 52 -0.37 8.40 -17.48
CA ASP A 52 -0.80 9.72 -17.98
C ASP A 52 -0.60 10.82 -16.93
N TRP A 53 -0.61 10.47 -15.64
CA TRP A 53 -0.45 11.43 -14.53
C TRP A 53 1.01 11.66 -14.14
N ALA A 54 1.85 10.64 -14.27
CA ALA A 54 3.27 10.71 -13.95
C ALA A 54 4.01 11.71 -14.86
N ALA A 55 4.94 12.48 -14.28
CA ALA A 55 5.90 13.29 -15.02
C ALA A 55 6.93 12.40 -15.74
N ASP A 56 7.62 12.93 -16.76
CA ASP A 56 8.63 12.19 -17.55
C ASP A 56 9.67 11.50 -16.66
N ASP A 57 10.14 12.22 -15.66
CA ASP A 57 10.93 11.70 -14.55
C ASP A 57 10.04 11.56 -13.32
N CYS A 58 9.71 10.31 -12.94
CA CYS A 58 8.81 10.03 -11.83
C CYS A 58 9.28 8.85 -10.99
N VAL A 59 9.07 8.94 -9.68
CA VAL A 59 9.31 7.85 -8.72
C VAL A 59 7.97 7.30 -8.24
N LEU A 60 7.81 5.98 -8.35
CA LEU A 60 6.67 5.24 -7.80
C LEU A 60 7.08 4.54 -6.51
N PHE A 61 6.32 4.77 -5.45
CA PHE A 61 6.34 4.02 -4.20
C PHE A 61 5.05 3.17 -4.12
N LEU A 62 5.20 1.84 -4.11
CA LEU A 62 4.07 0.92 -4.18
C LEU A 62 4.09 -0.06 -3.01
N TRP A 63 3.11 0.05 -2.11
CA TRP A 63 2.92 -0.96 -1.06
C TRP A 63 2.42 -2.27 -1.63
N THR A 64 2.97 -3.36 -1.10
CA THR A 64 2.52 -4.72 -1.40
C THR A 64 2.70 -5.62 -0.17
N THR A 65 2.16 -6.84 -0.28
CA THR A 65 2.34 -7.93 0.68
C THR A 65 3.08 -9.08 0.01
N ASP A 66 3.76 -9.93 0.79
CA ASP A 66 4.58 -11.02 0.24
C ASP A 66 3.84 -11.89 -0.80
N PRO A 67 2.58 -12.31 -0.59
CA PRO A 67 1.90 -13.16 -1.57
C PRO A 67 1.47 -12.42 -2.85
N LEU A 68 1.54 -11.08 -2.87
CA LEU A 68 1.21 -10.25 -4.03
C LEU A 68 2.45 -9.65 -4.68
N LEU A 69 3.66 -10.05 -4.25
CA LEU A 69 4.91 -9.44 -4.72
C LEU A 69 5.08 -9.58 -6.25
N GLU A 70 4.80 -10.75 -6.81
CA GLU A 70 4.88 -10.98 -8.26
C GLU A 70 3.90 -10.08 -9.04
N LYS A 71 2.67 -9.97 -8.54
CA LYS A 71 1.61 -9.12 -9.13
C LYS A 71 1.93 -7.63 -9.01
N ALA A 72 2.60 -7.22 -7.94
CA ALA A 72 3.04 -5.84 -7.78
C ALA A 72 4.05 -5.45 -8.88
N PHE A 73 4.91 -6.38 -9.31
CA PHE A 73 5.80 -6.12 -10.45
C PHE A 73 5.04 -5.99 -11.78
N GLU A 74 3.91 -6.69 -11.94
CA GLU A 74 3.04 -6.47 -13.11
C GLU A 74 2.39 -5.10 -13.10
N VAL A 75 1.95 -4.60 -11.95
CA VAL A 75 1.40 -3.24 -11.83
C VAL A 75 2.46 -2.19 -12.13
N ILE A 76 3.66 -2.34 -11.57
CA ILE A 76 4.79 -1.45 -11.88
C ILE A 76 4.99 -1.34 -13.40
N ARG A 77 5.03 -2.47 -14.10
CA ARG A 77 5.17 -2.50 -15.57
C ARG A 77 3.95 -1.92 -16.28
N GLY A 78 2.75 -2.27 -15.85
CA GLY A 78 1.49 -1.78 -16.44
C GLY A 78 1.35 -0.27 -16.37
N TRP A 79 1.85 0.36 -15.31
CA TRP A 79 1.88 1.81 -15.15
C TRP A 79 3.09 2.50 -15.83
N GLY A 80 3.93 1.74 -16.57
CA GLY A 80 5.06 2.31 -17.30
C GLY A 80 6.30 2.61 -16.45
N PHE A 81 6.45 1.96 -15.30
CA PHE A 81 7.61 2.11 -14.42
C PHE A 81 8.54 0.89 -14.49
N ILE A 82 9.80 1.10 -14.10
CA ILE A 82 10.81 0.05 -13.97
C ILE A 82 11.17 -0.10 -12.48
N TYR A 83 10.97 -1.29 -11.93
CA TYR A 83 11.36 -1.61 -10.57
C TYR A 83 12.87 -1.38 -10.35
N LYS A 84 13.23 -0.79 -9.21
CA LYS A 84 14.63 -0.54 -8.84
C LYS A 84 15.02 -1.26 -7.56
N THR A 85 14.23 -1.13 -6.50
CA THR A 85 14.57 -1.67 -5.18
C THR A 85 13.37 -1.64 -4.24
N VAL A 86 13.47 -2.26 -3.07
CA VAL A 86 12.56 -1.95 -1.96
C VAL A 86 12.91 -0.56 -1.45
N GLY A 87 11.94 0.36 -1.51
CA GLY A 87 12.05 1.72 -0.96
C GLY A 87 11.99 1.70 0.56
N PHE A 88 10.99 1.02 1.13
CA PHE A 88 10.85 0.88 2.58
C PHE A 88 10.43 -0.53 3.01
N TYR A 89 10.97 -0.95 4.15
CA TYR A 89 10.47 -2.08 4.92
C TYR A 89 9.73 -1.53 6.14
N TRP A 90 8.47 -1.91 6.32
CA TRP A 90 7.73 -1.60 7.54
C TRP A 90 7.69 -2.79 8.48
N VAL A 91 8.57 -2.76 9.48
CA VAL A 91 8.54 -3.70 10.61
C VAL A 91 7.45 -3.24 11.58
N LYS A 92 6.43 -4.08 11.73
CA LYS A 92 5.24 -3.76 12.51
C LYS A 92 5.46 -4.12 13.98
N LEU A 93 5.34 -3.13 14.86
CA LEU A 93 5.22 -3.35 16.30
C LEU A 93 3.75 -3.60 16.69
N ASN A 94 3.56 -4.27 17.82
CA ASN A 94 2.25 -4.37 18.47
C ASN A 94 1.73 -3.00 18.89
N LYS A 95 0.40 -2.84 18.94
CA LYS A 95 -0.26 -1.56 19.27
C LYS A 95 0.15 -0.99 20.64
N SER A 96 0.47 -1.87 21.58
CA SER A 96 0.87 -1.52 22.94
C SER A 96 2.31 -1.02 23.06
N VAL A 97 3.14 -1.18 22.02
CA VAL A 97 4.54 -0.76 22.04
C VAL A 97 4.60 0.67 21.53
N SER A 98 4.88 1.63 22.40
CA SER A 98 4.92 3.06 22.03
C SER A 98 6.27 3.52 21.46
N LYS A 99 7.38 2.82 21.78
CA LYS A 99 8.73 3.19 21.35
C LYS A 99 9.58 1.97 20.93
N PRO A 100 10.33 2.05 19.81
CA PRO A 100 11.18 0.93 19.34
C PRO A 100 12.38 0.60 20.24
N VAL A 101 12.81 1.55 21.09
CA VAL A 101 14.07 1.47 21.87
C VAL A 101 14.11 0.28 22.85
N HIS A 102 12.95 -0.27 23.22
CA HIS A 102 12.84 -1.45 24.09
C HIS A 102 12.18 -2.64 23.40
N ALA A 103 12.16 -2.64 22.07
CA ALA A 103 11.56 -3.72 21.31
C ALA A 103 12.37 -5.01 21.45
N HIS A 104 11.68 -6.06 21.86
CA HIS A 104 12.16 -7.43 21.89
C HIS A 104 11.25 -8.29 21.00
N GLN A 105 11.52 -9.58 20.84
CA GLN A 105 10.79 -10.41 19.86
C GLN A 105 9.26 -10.34 20.03
N GLN A 106 8.75 -10.37 21.27
CA GLN A 106 7.30 -10.24 21.52
C GLN A 106 6.72 -8.84 21.26
N SER A 107 7.55 -7.81 21.06
CA SER A 107 7.12 -6.47 20.68
C SER A 107 6.64 -6.39 19.23
N PHE A 108 7.07 -7.33 18.37
CA PHE A 108 6.71 -7.34 16.96
C PHE A 108 5.36 -8.00 16.72
N PHE A 109 4.56 -7.41 15.84
CA PHE A 109 3.30 -8.00 15.42
C PHE A 109 3.57 -9.27 14.61
N THR A 110 2.83 -10.33 14.89
CA THR A 110 2.88 -11.58 14.13
C THR A 110 1.71 -11.62 13.14
N GLY A 111 1.94 -11.16 11.92
CA GLY A 111 0.95 -11.17 10.84
C GLY A 111 0.59 -12.58 10.40
N LEU A 112 -0.55 -12.68 9.71
CA LEU A 112 -0.93 -13.91 9.02
C LEU A 112 0.08 -14.18 7.89
N GLY A 113 0.24 -15.44 7.51
CA GLY A 113 0.99 -15.80 6.32
C GLY A 113 0.73 -17.24 5.98
N PHE A 114 1.18 -17.65 4.80
CA PHE A 114 0.86 -18.96 4.26
C PHE A 114 1.87 -20.03 4.68
N TRP A 115 3.15 -19.74 4.50
CA TRP A 115 4.25 -20.65 4.85
C TRP A 115 4.94 -20.22 6.14
N THR A 116 5.16 -18.92 6.31
CA THR A 116 5.72 -18.30 7.52
C THR A 116 4.80 -17.19 8.01
N ARG A 117 5.08 -16.62 9.19
CA ARG A 117 4.29 -15.50 9.75
C ARG A 117 4.77 -14.18 9.14
N ALA A 118 3.86 -13.37 8.59
CA ALA A 118 4.24 -12.14 7.90
C ALA A 118 4.59 -11.00 8.86
N ASN A 119 5.78 -10.44 8.66
CA ASN A 119 6.32 -9.16 9.11
C ASN A 119 7.76 -9.12 8.54
N PRO A 120 8.19 -8.11 7.78
CA PRO A 120 7.58 -6.79 7.52
C PRO A 120 6.60 -6.71 6.34
N GLU A 121 6.02 -5.53 6.10
CA GLU A 121 5.42 -5.16 4.81
C GLU A 121 6.41 -4.39 3.93
N LEU A 122 6.24 -4.50 2.60
CA LEU A 122 7.16 -3.94 1.60
C LEU A 122 6.52 -2.73 0.90
N CYS A 123 7.30 -1.66 0.76
CA CYS A 123 7.03 -0.56 -0.16
C CYS A 123 8.10 -0.55 -1.25
N LEU A 124 7.73 -0.95 -2.46
CA LEU A 124 8.62 -1.03 -3.62
C LEU A 124 8.89 0.37 -4.17
N LEU A 125 10.10 0.59 -4.67
CA LEU A 125 10.50 1.79 -5.40
C LEU A 125 10.78 1.43 -6.86
N ALA A 126 10.06 2.09 -7.75
CA ALA A 126 10.22 2.01 -9.19
C ALA A 126 10.37 3.42 -9.79
N THR A 127 10.91 3.52 -11.00
CA THR A 127 11.08 4.82 -11.66
C THR A 127 10.63 4.79 -13.12
N ARG A 128 10.15 5.93 -13.60
CA ARG A 128 10.01 6.29 -15.01
C ARG A 128 11.03 7.38 -15.32
N GLY A 129 11.69 7.31 -16.47
CA GLY A 129 12.77 8.24 -16.82
C GLY A 129 13.98 8.13 -15.88
N HIS A 130 14.57 9.28 -15.56
CA HIS A 130 15.81 9.45 -14.80
C HIS A 130 15.65 10.42 -13.60
N PRO A 131 14.69 10.18 -12.68
CA PRO A 131 14.44 11.08 -11.57
C PRO A 131 15.65 11.17 -10.64
N ARG A 132 15.88 12.38 -10.11
CA ARG A 132 17.01 12.65 -9.22
C ARG A 132 16.63 12.38 -7.77
N ARG A 133 17.51 11.66 -7.09
CA ARG A 133 17.44 11.45 -5.64
C ARG A 133 18.01 12.65 -4.89
N ARG A 134 17.27 13.21 -3.93
CA ARG A 134 17.69 14.35 -3.10
C ARG A 134 18.65 13.97 -1.98
N SER A 135 18.48 12.81 -1.35
CA SER A 135 19.27 12.40 -0.18
C SER A 135 19.64 10.92 -0.18
N ALA A 136 20.88 10.64 0.20
CA ALA A 136 21.36 9.28 0.45
C ALA A 136 21.11 8.76 1.86
N GLY A 137 20.78 9.65 2.80
CA GLY A 137 20.64 9.32 4.22
C GLY A 137 19.28 8.74 4.60
N VAL A 138 18.33 8.65 3.66
CA VAL A 138 17.00 8.13 3.95
C VAL A 138 17.07 6.63 4.18
N SER A 139 16.84 6.21 5.42
CA SER A 139 16.81 4.80 5.79
C SER A 139 15.60 4.08 5.17
N LYS A 140 15.78 2.83 4.79
CA LYS A 140 14.69 1.96 4.30
C LYS A 140 13.84 1.39 5.44
N LEU A 141 14.42 1.18 6.61
CA LEU A 141 13.77 0.49 7.71
C LEU A 141 12.87 1.45 8.51
N ILE A 142 11.56 1.20 8.49
CA ILE A 142 10.57 1.87 9.33
C ILE A 142 10.13 0.88 10.40
N VAL A 143 10.37 1.20 11.67
CA VAL A 143 9.90 0.39 12.81
C VAL A 143 8.87 1.20 13.57
N SER A 144 7.61 0.81 13.49
CA SER A 144 6.53 1.57 14.13
C SER A 144 5.32 0.71 14.49
N PRO A 145 4.50 1.16 15.46
CA PRO A 145 3.31 0.42 15.87
C PRO A 145 2.27 0.40 14.76
N ARG A 146 1.65 -0.76 14.53
CA ARG A 146 0.45 -0.84 13.69
C ARG A 146 -0.67 -0.01 14.33
N ARG A 147 -1.53 0.60 13.51
CA ARG A 147 -2.65 1.42 13.97
C ARG A 147 -3.98 0.86 13.47
N GLU A 148 -4.83 1.68 12.86
CA GLU A 148 -6.04 1.27 12.17
C GLU A 148 -5.72 0.28 11.04
N HIS A 149 -6.72 -0.52 10.63
CA HIS A 149 -6.52 -1.54 9.61
C HIS A 149 -5.98 -0.93 8.31
N SER A 150 -4.92 -1.52 7.76
CA SER A 150 -4.19 -1.07 6.56
C SER A 150 -3.59 0.33 6.61
N ARG A 151 -3.65 1.06 7.74
CA ARG A 151 -3.02 2.39 7.84
C ARG A 151 -1.50 2.26 7.85
N LYS A 152 -0.87 2.74 6.77
CA LYS A 152 0.58 2.78 6.59
C LYS A 152 1.24 3.79 7.58
N PRO A 153 2.55 3.69 7.83
CA PRO A 153 3.19 4.56 8.81
C PRO A 153 3.36 5.98 8.26
N ASP A 154 2.95 7.00 9.03
CA ASP A 154 3.01 8.42 8.59
C ASP A 154 4.45 8.88 8.31
N GLU A 155 5.45 8.21 8.88
CA GLU A 155 6.86 8.50 8.59
C GLU A 155 7.24 8.29 7.12
N THR A 156 6.45 7.49 6.38
CA THR A 156 6.66 7.25 4.95
C THR A 156 6.65 8.55 4.15
N TYR A 157 5.70 9.46 4.39
CA TYR A 157 5.61 10.75 3.70
C TYR A 157 6.89 11.57 3.88
N LYS A 158 7.32 11.75 5.13
CA LYS A 158 8.54 12.50 5.48
C LYS A 158 9.79 11.92 4.80
N ARG A 159 9.88 10.58 4.73
CA ARG A 159 11.00 9.90 4.06
C ARG A 159 10.96 10.08 2.54
N ILE A 160 9.77 10.04 1.93
CA ILE A 160 9.61 10.29 0.51
C ILE A 160 9.97 11.74 0.17
N GLU A 161 9.45 12.72 0.92
CA GLU A 161 9.76 14.16 0.74
C GLU A 161 11.25 14.47 0.92
N ALA A 162 11.94 13.74 1.81
CA ALA A 162 13.39 13.84 1.98
C ALA A 162 14.18 13.18 0.83
N LEU A 163 13.60 12.16 0.18
CA LEU A 163 14.26 11.36 -0.85
C LEU A 163 14.06 11.93 -2.26
N CYS A 164 12.90 12.49 -2.54
CA CYS A 164 12.41 12.88 -3.86
C CYS A 164 11.79 14.27 -3.82
N GLU A 165 11.79 14.96 -4.95
CA GLU A 165 11.06 16.22 -5.13
C GLU A 165 9.68 15.92 -5.72
N GLY A 166 8.65 16.65 -5.27
CA GLY A 166 7.31 16.56 -5.81
C GLY A 166 7.17 17.19 -7.21
N PRO A 167 5.94 17.43 -7.70
CA PRO A 167 4.65 17.30 -7.02
C PRO A 167 4.31 15.86 -6.61
N TYR A 168 3.53 15.70 -5.54
CA TYR A 168 3.22 14.39 -4.93
C TYR A 168 1.76 13.99 -5.11
N LEU A 169 1.53 12.74 -5.55
CA LEU A 169 0.22 12.09 -5.61
C LEU A 169 0.20 10.89 -4.68
N GLU A 170 -0.81 10.81 -3.81
CA GLU A 170 -1.17 9.59 -3.08
C GLU A 170 -2.41 8.95 -3.71
N MET A 171 -2.27 7.70 -4.14
CA MET A 171 -3.37 6.88 -4.66
C MET A 171 -3.91 5.93 -3.59
N PHE A 172 -5.24 5.80 -3.56
CA PHE A 172 -5.98 5.05 -2.55
C PHE A 172 -5.76 5.59 -1.14
N ALA A 173 -5.57 6.91 -1.07
CA ALA A 173 -5.42 7.63 0.19
C ALA A 173 -6.63 7.35 1.09
N ARG A 174 -6.38 7.31 2.39
CA ARG A 174 -7.43 7.21 3.43
C ARG A 174 -7.43 8.40 4.39
N SER A 175 -6.46 9.27 4.23
CA SER A 175 -6.30 10.52 4.95
C SER A 175 -5.58 11.50 4.04
N ARG A 176 -5.80 12.80 4.27
CA ARG A 176 -5.05 13.86 3.61
C ARG A 176 -3.71 14.08 4.29
N HIS A 177 -2.72 14.47 3.50
CA HIS A 177 -1.42 14.91 3.98
C HIS A 177 -1.04 16.20 3.23
N ASP A 178 -0.58 17.21 3.98
CA ASP A 178 -0.32 18.53 3.43
C ASP A 178 0.74 18.48 2.31
N GLY A 179 0.47 19.16 1.20
CA GLY A 179 1.35 19.16 0.02
C GLY A 179 1.20 17.95 -0.91
N TRP A 180 0.30 17.00 -0.59
CA TRP A 180 0.01 15.84 -1.43
C TRP A 180 -1.40 15.92 -2.03
N LEU A 181 -1.54 15.58 -3.30
CA LEU A 181 -2.86 15.32 -3.87
C LEU A 181 -3.31 13.93 -3.43
N ALA A 182 -4.41 13.84 -2.68
CA ALA A 182 -5.06 12.58 -2.35
C ALA A 182 -6.04 12.17 -3.47
N TRP A 183 -5.92 10.94 -3.97
CA TRP A 183 -6.82 10.35 -4.96
C TRP A 183 -7.34 8.99 -4.47
N GLY A 184 -8.66 8.79 -4.57
CA GLY A 184 -9.31 7.52 -4.21
C GLY A 184 -10.73 7.73 -3.68
N PRO A 185 -11.55 6.66 -3.65
CA PRO A 185 -12.93 6.74 -3.16
C PRO A 185 -13.04 7.07 -1.67
N ASP A 186 -11.99 6.76 -0.90
CA ASP A 186 -11.96 6.82 0.57
C ASP A 186 -10.99 7.89 1.12
N SER A 187 -10.65 8.93 0.35
CA SER A 187 -9.58 9.90 0.69
C SER A 187 -9.72 10.58 2.07
N ASP A 188 -10.93 10.61 2.63
CA ASP A 188 -11.24 11.25 3.92
C ASP A 188 -11.62 10.23 5.02
N ALA A 189 -11.37 8.92 4.82
CA ALA A 189 -11.89 7.84 5.68
C ALA A 189 -11.38 7.84 7.14
N PHE A 190 -10.21 8.41 7.42
CA PHE A 190 -9.66 8.51 8.77
C PHE A 190 -10.02 9.81 9.51
N GLU A 191 -10.64 10.80 8.85
CA GLU A 191 -11.03 12.06 9.50
C GLU A 191 -12.16 11.85 10.53
N ASN A 192 -12.95 10.78 10.38
CA ASN A 192 -14.10 10.46 11.25
C ASN A 192 -13.85 9.29 12.24
N GLY A 193 -12.62 8.79 12.36
CA GLY A 193 -12.22 7.86 13.42
C GLY A 193 -12.79 6.43 13.36
N ARG A 194 -13.62 6.07 12.37
CA ARG A 194 -14.09 4.69 12.14
C ARG A 194 -14.27 4.40 10.65
N ILE A 195 -13.50 3.44 10.12
CA ILE A 195 -13.86 2.76 8.87
C ILE A 195 -14.82 1.63 9.25
N PRO A 196 -16.09 1.64 8.81
CA PRO A 196 -17.04 0.57 9.08
C PRO A 196 -16.49 -0.75 8.54
N THR A 197 -16.31 -1.75 9.39
CA THR A 197 -16.00 -3.11 8.91
C THR A 197 -17.27 -3.72 8.35
N ARG A 198 -17.24 -4.20 7.10
CA ARG A 198 -18.35 -4.98 6.54
C ARG A 198 -18.29 -6.38 7.19
N ARG A 199 -18.99 -6.55 8.32
CA ARG A 199 -19.18 -7.89 8.90
C ARG A 199 -20.21 -8.63 8.05
N TRP A 200 -19.74 -9.49 7.16
CA TRP A 200 -20.60 -10.51 6.57
C TRP A 200 -20.93 -11.55 7.65
N GLY A 201 -22.17 -11.58 8.13
CA GLY A 201 -22.67 -12.68 8.94
C GLY A 201 -22.89 -13.88 8.03
N SER A 202 -22.05 -14.93 8.11
CA SER A 202 -21.99 -16.07 7.18
C SER A 202 -23.33 -16.41 6.49
N PRO A 203 -23.49 -16.07 5.21
CA PRO A 203 -24.41 -16.77 4.33
C PRO A 203 -23.57 -17.56 3.32
N SER A 204 -23.87 -18.84 3.18
CA SER A 204 -23.27 -19.72 2.17
C SER A 204 -23.39 -19.11 0.77
N TYR A 205 -22.28 -18.76 0.12
CA TYR A 205 -22.27 -18.36 -1.29
C TYR A 205 -22.09 -19.58 -2.23
N PRO A 206 -22.78 -19.65 -3.38
CA PRO A 206 -22.88 -20.86 -4.20
C PRO A 206 -21.65 -21.16 -5.08
N ASP A 207 -20.80 -20.19 -5.43
CA ASP A 207 -19.88 -20.36 -6.57
C ASP A 207 -18.39 -20.12 -6.21
N ALA A 208 -17.89 -20.79 -5.16
CA ALA A 208 -16.44 -20.81 -4.96
C ALA A 208 -15.81 -21.76 -6.00
N PRO A 209 -14.80 -21.34 -6.79
CA PRO A 209 -14.11 -22.23 -7.71
C PRO A 209 -13.54 -23.41 -6.92
N GLN A 210 -13.91 -24.62 -7.32
CA GLN A 210 -13.32 -25.83 -6.75
C GLN A 210 -11.86 -25.88 -7.19
N LEU A 211 -10.96 -25.93 -6.21
CA LEU A 211 -9.55 -26.21 -6.49
C LEU A 211 -9.47 -27.65 -6.99
N PRO A 212 -8.70 -27.94 -8.05
CA PRO A 212 -8.48 -29.32 -8.47
C PRO A 212 -7.74 -30.10 -7.37
N ASP A 213 -8.09 -31.38 -7.27
CA ASP A 213 -7.60 -32.35 -6.28
C ASP A 213 -6.06 -32.49 -6.27
#